data_AF-V9LKF0-F1
#
_entry.id   AF-V9LKF0-F1
#
_cell.length_a   1.000
_cell.length_b   1.000
_cell.length_c   1.000
_cell.angle_alpha   90.00
_cell.angle_beta   90.00
_cell.angle_gamma   90.00
#
_symmetry.space_group_name_H-M   'P 1'
#
loop_
_entity.id
_entity.type
_entity.pdbx_description
1 polymer ?
#
loop_
_entity_poly.entity_id
_entity_poly.type
_entity_poly.pdbx_seq_one_letter_code
_entity_poly.pdbx_strand_id
1 'polypeptide(L)'
;QTVYNSSLKPIWVSYDACTSLSICNNGHSVMVEYEDCDDKTVIRGGPLEFPYRLKQFHFHWGGKDSRGSEHTVNGKSYPGELHLVHWNAAKYKSFDEAASAPDGLAVLGVFLETGEKHSVLHRLTDALYMVRFKMEKFRTLFFSGE
;
A
#
# COMPACT_ATOMS: atom_id res chain seq x y z
N GLN A 1 -6.73 -11.16 -21.84
CA GLN A 1 -6.16 -10.29 -22.90
C GLN A 1 -6.14 -8.86 -22.35
N THR A 2 -5.04 -8.13 -22.52
CA THR A 2 -4.94 -6.72 -22.13
C THR A 2 -5.31 -5.83 -23.33
N VAL A 3 -5.96 -4.69 -23.06
CA VAL A 3 -6.39 -3.72 -24.08
C VAL A 3 -5.76 -2.37 -23.76
N TYR A 4 -5.04 -1.80 -24.72
CA TYR A 4 -4.47 -0.46 -24.57
C TYR A 4 -5.60 0.58 -24.60
N ASN A 5 -5.59 1.51 -23.64
CA ASN A 5 -6.54 2.59 -23.56
C ASN A 5 -5.82 3.94 -23.46
N SER A 6 -5.82 4.70 -24.56
CA SER A 6 -5.18 6.03 -24.64
C SER A 6 -5.99 7.15 -23.98
N SER A 7 -7.24 6.90 -23.56
CA SER A 7 -8.05 7.93 -22.88
C SER A 7 -7.78 8.04 -21.39
N LEU A 8 -7.05 7.07 -20.81
CA LEU A 8 -6.61 7.13 -19.42
C LEU A 8 -5.62 8.27 -19.21
N LYS A 9 -5.84 9.06 -18.17
CA LYS A 9 -4.92 10.12 -17.75
C LYS A 9 -3.67 9.52 -17.11
N PRO A 10 -2.55 10.25 -17.03
CA PRO A 10 -1.41 9.84 -16.19
C PRO A 10 -1.86 9.59 -14.74
N ILE A 11 -1.26 8.59 -14.09
CA ILE A 11 -1.42 8.37 -12.66
C ILE A 11 -0.50 9.35 -11.92
N TRP A 12 -1.07 10.08 -10.96
CA TRP A 12 -0.36 11.00 -10.09
C TRP A 12 -0.34 10.45 -8.68
N VAL A 13 0.87 10.40 -8.10
CA VAL A 13 1.11 9.92 -6.74
C VAL A 13 1.73 11.05 -5.94
N SER A 14 1.08 11.46 -4.87
CA SER A 14 1.57 12.51 -3.96
C SER A 14 1.45 11.99 -2.53
N TYR A 15 2.58 11.69 -1.89
CA TYR A 15 2.62 11.17 -0.53
C TYR A 15 3.46 12.09 0.36
N ASP A 16 2.87 12.54 1.47
CA ASP A 16 3.60 13.31 2.47
C ASP A 16 4.37 12.36 3.41
N ALA A 17 5.67 12.62 3.59
CA ALA A 17 6.60 11.76 4.32
C ALA A 17 6.27 11.65 5.82
N CYS A 18 5.57 12.63 6.40
CA CYS A 18 5.32 12.70 7.84
C CYS A 18 3.97 12.13 8.29
N THR A 19 3.28 11.35 7.44
CA THR A 19 1.91 10.89 7.71
C THR A 19 1.80 9.43 8.19
N SER A 20 2.90 8.70 8.33
CA SER A 20 2.88 7.32 8.86
C SER A 20 2.64 7.29 10.37
N LEU A 21 1.64 6.55 10.83
CA LEU A 21 1.22 6.49 12.23
C LEU A 21 1.85 5.33 12.99
N SER A 22 1.83 4.13 12.39
CA SER A 22 2.30 2.92 13.05
C SER A 22 2.54 1.78 12.08
N ILE A 23 3.37 0.83 12.52
CA ILE A 23 3.52 -0.49 11.91
C ILE A 23 2.87 -1.52 12.84
N CYS A 24 2.13 -2.47 12.29
CA CYS A 24 1.49 -3.52 13.08
C CYS A 24 1.50 -4.86 12.35
N ASN A 25 1.44 -5.93 13.14
CA ASN A 25 1.19 -7.27 12.65
C ASN A 25 -0.24 -7.67 13.01
N ASN A 26 -1.13 -7.65 12.02
CA ASN A 26 -2.55 -7.97 12.23
C ASN A 26 -2.83 -9.48 12.21
N GLY A 27 -1.79 -10.32 12.12
CA GLY A 27 -1.90 -11.78 11.99
C GLY A 27 -2.11 -12.29 10.57
N HIS A 28 -2.24 -11.40 9.59
CA HIS A 28 -2.34 -11.73 8.15
C HIS A 28 -1.19 -11.11 7.34
N SER A 29 -0.75 -9.91 7.71
CA SER A 29 0.38 -9.20 7.12
C SER A 29 1.01 -8.27 8.16
N VAL A 30 2.16 -7.70 7.78
CA VAL A 30 2.65 -6.45 8.33
C VAL A 30 1.96 -5.31 7.60
N MET A 31 1.38 -4.36 8.34
CA MET A 31 0.67 -3.21 7.81
C MET A 31 1.25 -1.92 8.38
N VAL A 32 1.37 -0.90 7.55
CA VAL A 32 1.69 0.47 7.98
C VAL A 32 0.46 1.35 7.78
N GLU A 33 0.00 1.96 8.86
CA GLU A 33 -1.16 2.88 8.85
C GLU A 33 -0.73 4.32 8.61
N TYR A 34 -1.55 5.06 7.87
CA TYR A 34 -1.34 6.47 7.55
C TYR A 34 -2.46 7.35 8.12
N GLU A 35 -2.12 8.61 8.39
CA GLU A 35 -3.11 9.65 8.65
C GLU A 35 -3.82 10.03 7.34
N ASP A 36 -5.16 10.02 7.38
CA ASP A 36 -6.03 10.22 6.22
C ASP A 36 -7.06 11.35 6.45
N CYS A 37 -6.73 12.30 7.32
CA CYS A 37 -7.60 13.42 7.68
C CYS A 37 -7.68 14.49 6.58
N ASP A 38 -6.66 14.59 5.72
CA ASP A 38 -6.57 15.56 4.62
C ASP A 38 -6.15 14.91 3.28
N ASP A 39 -5.98 15.74 2.25
CA ASP A 39 -5.70 15.34 0.87
C ASP A 39 -4.20 15.37 0.50
N LYS A 40 -3.28 15.43 1.49
CA LYS A 40 -1.83 15.52 1.21
C LYS A 40 -1.24 14.21 0.69
N THR A 41 -1.74 13.08 1.16
CA THR A 41 -1.27 11.73 0.81
C THR A 41 -2.33 11.02 -0.02
N VAL A 42 -2.31 11.22 -1.34
CA VAL A 42 -3.35 10.79 -2.28
C VAL A 42 -2.80 10.27 -3.61
N ILE A 43 -3.63 9.49 -4.30
CA ILE A 43 -3.49 9.19 -5.73
C ILE A 43 -4.61 9.85 -6.53
N ARG A 44 -4.31 10.27 -7.77
CA ARG A 44 -5.24 10.92 -8.70
C ARG A 44 -4.94 10.50 -10.14
N GLY A 45 -5.88 10.72 -11.06
CA GLY A 45 -5.69 10.41 -12.48
C GLY A 45 -5.85 8.92 -12.79
N GLY A 46 -5.28 8.44 -13.90
CA GLY A 46 -5.55 7.09 -14.39
C GLY A 46 -7.05 6.87 -14.62
N PRO A 47 -7.64 5.78 -14.09
CA PRO A 47 -9.07 5.51 -14.16
C PRO A 47 -9.89 6.22 -13.07
N LEU A 48 -9.26 6.98 -12.17
CA LEU A 48 -9.92 7.55 -11.00
C LEU A 48 -10.58 8.89 -11.32
N GLU A 49 -11.85 9.04 -10.95
CA GLU A 49 -12.60 10.29 -11.09
C GLU A 49 -12.20 11.31 -10.00
N PHE A 50 -11.98 10.82 -8.78
CA PHE A 50 -11.65 11.61 -7.60
C PHE A 50 -10.25 11.28 -7.05
N PRO A 51 -9.72 12.10 -6.14
CA PRO A 51 -8.58 11.74 -5.31
C PRO A 51 -8.92 10.65 -4.29
N TYR A 52 -7.99 9.72 -4.09
CA TYR A 52 -8.14 8.67 -3.08
C TYR A 52 -7.02 8.80 -2.04
N ARG A 53 -7.39 8.92 -0.77
CA ARG A 53 -6.45 9.09 0.36
C ARG A 53 -5.83 7.77 0.73
N LEU A 54 -4.52 7.74 0.92
CA LEU A 54 -3.82 6.55 1.41
C LEU A 54 -4.26 6.25 2.84
N LYS A 55 -4.77 5.04 3.09
CA LYS A 55 -5.14 4.58 4.42
C LYS A 55 -4.03 3.79 5.08
N GLN A 56 -3.46 2.87 4.30
CA GLN A 56 -2.45 1.92 4.76
C GLN A 56 -1.72 1.33 3.56
N PHE A 57 -0.57 0.72 3.83
CA PHE A 57 -0.02 -0.29 2.93
C PHE A 57 0.33 -1.57 3.67
N HIS A 58 0.37 -2.68 2.94
CA HIS A 58 0.76 -4.00 3.47
C HIS A 58 1.39 -4.85 2.37
N PHE A 59 1.92 -6.02 2.75
CA PHE A 59 2.64 -6.90 1.84
C PHE A 59 2.04 -8.30 1.80
N HIS A 60 2.16 -8.95 0.65
CA HIS A 60 1.96 -10.38 0.48
C HIS A 60 3.29 -11.01 0.06
N TRP A 61 3.64 -12.14 0.63
CA TRP A 61 4.88 -12.86 0.30
C TRP A 61 4.72 -14.37 0.52
N GLY A 62 5.57 -15.14 -0.16
CA GLY A 62 5.57 -16.60 -0.06
C GLY A 62 6.73 -17.15 0.76
N GLY A 63 6.72 -18.46 1.00
CA GLY A 63 7.84 -19.15 1.66
C GLY A 63 9.05 -19.44 0.75
N LYS A 64 8.98 -19.08 -0.54
CA LYS A 64 10.03 -19.27 -1.54
C LYS A 64 9.97 -18.13 -2.57
N ASP A 65 11.10 -17.67 -3.06
CA ASP A 65 11.18 -16.55 -4.02
C ASP A 65 10.46 -16.80 -5.36
N SER A 66 10.10 -18.05 -5.67
CA SER A 66 9.31 -18.39 -6.86
C SER A 66 7.82 -18.05 -6.75
N ARG A 67 7.32 -17.62 -5.58
CA ARG A 67 5.90 -17.36 -5.33
C ARG A 67 5.70 -16.36 -4.18
N GLY A 68 4.58 -15.64 -4.18
CA GLY A 68 4.20 -14.77 -3.06
C GLY A 68 3.30 -13.61 -3.44
N SER A 69 3.43 -13.08 -4.66
CA SER A 69 2.48 -12.12 -5.20
C SER A 69 1.10 -12.75 -5.39
N GLU A 70 0.06 -11.95 -5.17
CA GLU A 70 -1.32 -12.36 -5.41
C GLU A 70 -1.64 -12.27 -6.91
N HIS A 71 -1.25 -11.16 -7.54
CA HIS A 71 -1.35 -11.00 -8.98
C HIS A 71 -0.22 -11.76 -9.70
N THR A 72 -0.47 -12.09 -10.96
CA THR A 72 0.52 -12.71 -11.86
C THR A 72 0.55 -11.99 -13.20
N VAL A 73 1.70 -12.00 -13.85
CA VAL A 73 1.86 -11.45 -15.22
C VAL A 73 2.22 -12.59 -16.14
N ASN A 74 1.35 -12.90 -17.11
CA ASN A 74 1.51 -14.05 -18.00
C ASN A 74 1.76 -15.38 -17.26
N GLY A 75 1.11 -15.56 -16.11
CA GLY A 75 1.27 -16.75 -15.25
C GLY A 75 2.53 -16.77 -14.38
N LYS A 76 3.41 -15.77 -14.48
CA LYS A 76 4.57 -15.60 -13.58
C LYS A 76 4.12 -14.94 -12.26
N SER A 77 4.42 -15.58 -11.15
CA SER A 77 4.38 -14.99 -9.80
C SER A 77 5.69 -14.30 -9.45
N TYR A 78 5.62 -13.39 -8.48
CA TYR A 78 6.76 -12.67 -7.91
C TYR A 78 6.97 -13.08 -6.44
N PRO A 79 8.17 -12.94 -5.87
CA PRO A 79 8.45 -13.24 -4.46
C PRO A 79 7.52 -12.55 -3.46
N GLY A 80 7.06 -11.34 -3.79
CA GLY A 80 6.09 -10.61 -2.99
C GLY A 80 5.38 -9.51 -3.76
N GLU A 81 4.40 -8.89 -3.12
CA GLU A 81 3.59 -7.82 -3.66
C GLU A 81 3.22 -6.84 -2.55
N LEU A 82 3.45 -5.55 -2.79
CA LEU A 82 3.05 -4.45 -1.92
C LEU A 82 1.70 -3.90 -2.40
N HIS A 83 0.76 -3.72 -1.48
CA HIS A 83 -0.52 -3.05 -1.71
C HIS A 83 -0.57 -1.73 -0.97
N LEU A 84 -0.69 -0.62 -1.70
CA LEU A 84 -1.02 0.69 -1.13
C LEU A 84 -2.51 0.94 -1.28
N VAL A 85 -3.24 0.93 -0.17
CA VAL A 85 -4.71 0.96 -0.14
C VAL A 85 -5.20 2.39 0.09
N HIS A 86 -6.00 2.88 -0.85
CA HIS A 86 -6.56 4.22 -0.81
C HIS A 86 -8.09 4.18 -0.82
N TRP A 87 -8.73 5.23 -0.32
CA TRP A 87 -10.19 5.34 -0.25
C TRP A 87 -10.72 6.69 -0.74
N ASN A 88 -11.94 6.68 -1.29
CA ASN A 88 -12.60 7.85 -1.88
C ASN A 88 -13.27 8.70 -0.78
N ALA A 89 -12.45 9.49 -0.07
CA ALA A 89 -12.93 10.43 0.94
C ALA A 89 -13.68 11.64 0.36
N ALA A 90 -13.65 11.85 -0.97
CA ALA A 90 -14.45 12.87 -1.63
C ALA A 90 -15.94 12.48 -1.69
N LYS A 91 -16.26 11.18 -1.68
CA LYS A 91 -17.61 10.65 -1.81
C LYS A 91 -18.15 10.01 -0.53
N TYR A 92 -17.30 9.35 0.24
CA TYR A 92 -17.69 8.59 1.44
C TYR A 92 -17.17 9.26 2.71
N LYS A 93 -17.89 9.07 3.82
CA LYS A 93 -17.57 9.70 5.11
C LYS A 93 -16.57 8.90 5.93
N SER A 94 -16.42 7.60 5.64
CA SER A 94 -15.47 6.73 6.32
C SER A 94 -14.87 5.70 5.36
N PHE A 95 -13.73 5.14 5.77
CA PHE A 95 -13.10 4.04 5.07
C PHE A 95 -14.04 2.83 4.94
N ASP A 96 -14.78 2.47 5.99
CA ASP A 96 -15.66 1.29 5.98
C ASP A 96 -16.85 1.47 5.02
N GLU A 97 -17.40 2.68 4.95
CA GLU A 97 -18.44 3.02 3.98
C GLU A 97 -17.89 2.91 2.55
N ALA A 98 -16.69 3.44 2.31
CA ALA A 98 -16.02 3.33 1.02
C ALA A 98 -15.69 1.88 0.66
N ALA A 99 -15.20 1.08 1.62
CA ALA A 99 -14.87 -0.33 1.42
C ALA A 99 -16.09 -1.19 1.05
N SER A 100 -17.29 -0.73 1.41
CA SER A 100 -18.55 -1.38 1.07
C SER A 100 -19.11 -0.95 -0.28
N ALA A 101 -18.45 0.00 -0.97
CA ALA A 101 -18.93 0.59 -2.22
C ALA A 101 -18.05 0.20 -3.43
N PRO A 102 -18.65 0.05 -4.64
CA PRO A 102 -17.91 -0.39 -5.83
C PRO A 102 -16.75 0.52 -6.26
N ASP A 103 -16.87 1.83 -6.04
CA ASP A 103 -15.87 2.83 -6.39
C ASP A 103 -15.20 3.45 -5.15
N GLY A 104 -15.34 2.82 -3.98
CA GLY A 104 -14.84 3.42 -2.75
C GLY A 104 -13.36 3.20 -2.49
N LEU A 105 -12.73 2.18 -3.08
CA LEU A 105 -11.32 1.89 -2.89
C LEU A 105 -10.51 1.93 -4.19
N ALA A 106 -9.23 2.28 -4.06
CA ALA A 106 -8.24 2.17 -5.11
C ALA A 106 -6.93 1.61 -4.52
N VAL A 107 -6.44 0.50 -5.06
CA VAL A 107 -5.22 -0.16 -4.56
C VAL A 107 -4.14 -0.11 -5.64
N LEU A 108 -2.97 0.45 -5.29
CA LEU A 108 -1.78 0.31 -6.13
C LEU A 108 -1.03 -0.95 -5.71
N GLY A 109 -0.94 -1.91 -6.63
CA GLY A 109 -0.12 -3.12 -6.49
C GLY A 109 1.28 -2.90 -7.06
N VAL A 110 2.31 -3.27 -6.30
CA VAL A 110 3.72 -3.20 -6.71
C VAL A 110 4.38 -4.55 -6.50
N PHE A 111 4.83 -5.19 -7.57
CA PHE A 111 5.59 -6.44 -7.46
C PHE A 111 6.98 -6.22 -6.86
N LEU A 112 7.42 -7.16 -6.03
CA LEU A 112 8.76 -7.19 -5.44
C LEU A 112 9.56 -8.33 -6.05
N GLU A 113 10.77 -8.04 -6.53
CA GLU A 113 11.75 -9.03 -6.99
C GLU A 113 12.97 -9.03 -6.06
N THR A 114 13.59 -10.21 -5.90
CA THR A 114 14.86 -10.34 -5.18
C THR A 114 16.00 -9.77 -6.01
N GLY A 115 16.86 -8.96 -5.39
CA GLY A 115 18.00 -8.36 -6.05
C GLY A 115 18.79 -7.49 -5.08
N GLU A 116 19.22 -6.32 -5.55
CA GLU A 116 19.97 -5.36 -4.74
C GLU A 116 19.17 -4.84 -3.52
N LYS A 117 19.90 -4.43 -2.48
CA LYS A 117 19.29 -3.92 -1.25
C LYS A 117 18.49 -2.65 -1.52
N HIS A 118 17.22 -2.65 -1.10
CA HIS A 118 16.38 -1.45 -1.10
C HIS A 118 16.48 -0.70 0.23
N SER A 119 17.20 0.42 0.27
CA SER A 119 17.55 1.15 1.50
C SER A 119 16.33 1.65 2.30
N VAL A 120 15.25 2.07 1.64
CA VAL A 120 14.01 2.50 2.31
C VAL A 120 13.26 1.32 2.91
N LEU A 121 13.23 0.19 2.20
CA LEU A 121 12.57 -1.02 2.69
C LEU A 121 13.31 -1.59 3.89
N HIS A 122 14.64 -1.38 3.94
CA HIS A 122 15.46 -1.83 5.06
C HIS A 122 15.00 -1.26 6.41
N ARG A 123 14.61 0.02 6.46
CA ARG A 123 14.07 0.65 7.68
C ARG A 123 12.80 -0.05 8.17
N LEU A 124 11.96 -0.49 7.24
CA LEU A 124 10.76 -1.27 7.54
C LEU A 124 11.14 -2.67 8.03
N THR A 125 12.09 -3.33 7.37
CA THR A 125 12.53 -4.67 7.79
C THR A 125 13.16 -4.71 9.18
N ASP A 126 13.87 -3.64 9.59
CA ASP A 126 14.44 -3.53 10.93
C ASP A 126 13.35 -3.44 12.01
N ALA A 127 12.22 -2.79 11.69
CA ALA A 127 11.08 -2.68 12.59
C ALA A 127 10.29 -3.99 12.74
N LEU A 128 10.45 -4.97 11.83
CA LEU A 128 9.67 -6.22 11.85
C LEU A 128 9.88 -7.04 13.12
N TYR A 129 11.06 -6.97 13.73
CA TYR A 129 11.32 -7.66 14.98
C TYR A 129 10.43 -7.14 16.13
N MET A 130 10.06 -5.85 16.09
CA MET A 130 9.21 -5.20 17.10
C MET A 130 7.73 -5.54 16.95
N VAL A 131 7.34 -6.14 15.83
CA VAL A 131 5.96 -6.56 15.52
C VAL A 131 5.92 -8.03 15.09
N ARG A 132 6.82 -8.85 15.63
CA ARG A 132 6.94 -10.26 15.24
C ARG A 132 5.77 -11.11 15.69
N PHE A 133 5.07 -10.71 16.76
CA PHE A 133 3.89 -11.41 17.24
C PHE A 133 2.60 -10.75 16.75
N LYS A 134 1.59 -11.59 16.56
CA LYS A 134 0.24 -11.16 16.14
C LYS A 134 -0.34 -10.16 17.16
N MET A 135 -0.98 -9.12 16.65
CA MET A 135 -1.54 -7.97 17.39
C MET A 135 -0.52 -7.03 18.04
N GLU A 136 0.77 -7.16 17.75
CA GLU A 136 1.75 -6.15 18.13
C GLU A 136 1.68 -4.94 17.19
N LYS A 137 1.73 -3.75 17.80
CA LYS A 137 1.68 -2.45 17.12
C LYS A 137 2.79 -1.57 17.67
N PHE A 138 3.58 -0.99 16.77
CA PHE A 138 4.68 -0.11 17.11
C PHE A 138 4.46 1.24 16.42
N ARG A 139 4.54 2.33 17.19
CA ARG A 139 4.31 3.68 16.66
C ARG A 139 5.54 4.12 15.87
N THR A 140 5.33 4.56 14.64
CA THR A 140 6.39 4.96 13.72
C THR A 140 6.91 6.36 14.08
N LEU A 141 7.58 6.49 15.22
CA LEU A 141 8.31 7.73 15.58
C LEU A 141 9.60 7.93 14.76
N PHE A 142 9.95 6.98 13.87
CA PHE A 142 11.26 6.91 13.21
C PHE A 142 11.26 7.15 11.69
N PHE A 143 10.09 7.33 11.06
CA PHE A 143 10.02 7.57 9.60
C PHE A 143 9.94 9.05 9.23
N SER A 144 9.83 9.96 10.20
CA SER A 144 10.10 11.38 9.99
C SER A 144 11.60 11.53 9.71
N GLY A 145 11.96 11.75 8.45
CA GLY A 145 13.33 12.03 8.05
C GLY A 145 13.84 13.33 8.65
N GLU A 146 15.07 13.30 9.11
CA GLU A 146 16.04 14.34 8.74
C GLU A 146 16.41 14.19 7.26
#